data_AF-A0A537W850-F1
#
_entry.id   AF-A0A537W850-F1
#
_cell.length_a   1.000
_cell.length_b   1.000
_cell.length_c   1.000
_cell.angle_alpha   90.00
_cell.angle_beta   90.00
_cell.angle_gamma   90.00
#
_symmetry.space_group_name_H-M   'P 1'
#
loop_
_entity.id
_entity.type
_entity.pdbx_description
1 polymer ?
#
loop_
_entity_poly.entity_id
_entity_poly.type
_entity_poly.pdbx_seq_one_letter_code
_entity_poly.pdbx_strand_id
1 'polypeptide(L)' 'MSEEAGAGTDLGRGEDEFVAFLAAGEPAVGEFRCSECGYGVSISRALPICPMCGGATWEHGPWSPPARVRAVS' A
#
# COMPACT_ATOMS: atom_id res chain seq x y z
N MET A 1 49.89 -11.95 11.50
CA MET A 1 49.54 -13.38 11.32
C MET A 1 48.43 -13.68 12.30
N SER A 2 47.13 -13.59 12.01
CA SER A 2 46.35 -13.38 10.78
C SER A 2 44.98 -12.87 11.28
N GLU A 3 44.48 -11.70 10.88
CA GLU A 3 43.61 -11.48 9.72
C GLU A 3 42.50 -12.51 9.57
N GLU A 4 41.37 -12.28 10.24
CA GLU A 4 40.07 -12.83 9.82
C GLU A 4 39.08 -11.65 9.74
N ALA A 5 39.10 -11.02 8.55
CA ALA A 5 38.07 -10.11 8.09
C ALA A 5 36.82 -10.93 7.76
N GLY A 6 35.84 -10.91 8.66
CA GLY A 6 34.49 -11.42 8.41
C GLY A 6 33.66 -10.34 7.72
N ALA A 7 33.37 -10.59 6.45
CA ALA A 7 32.70 -9.70 5.52
C ALA A 7 31.34 -9.19 6.02
N GLY A 8 31.06 -7.94 5.68
CA GLY A 8 29.81 -7.27 5.95
C GLY A 8 28.65 -7.73 5.08
N THR A 9 27.48 -7.27 5.54
CA THR A 9 26.18 -7.17 4.87
C THR A 9 25.50 -8.48 4.52
N ASP A 10 24.77 -9.01 5.49
CA ASP A 10 23.49 -9.67 5.24
C ASP A 10 22.56 -8.65 4.56
N LEU A 11 22.38 -8.81 3.25
CA LEU A 11 21.32 -8.18 2.46
C LEU A 11 20.17 -9.18 2.41
N GLY A 12 19.34 -9.18 3.45
CA GLY A 12 18.39 -10.26 3.73
C GLY A 12 16.98 -9.81 4.10
N ARG A 13 16.43 -8.80 3.42
CA ARG A 13 14.99 -8.61 3.22
C ARG A 13 14.09 -8.58 4.48
N GLY A 14 14.26 -7.54 5.29
CA GLY A 14 13.09 -6.89 5.86
C GLY A 14 12.57 -5.91 4.81
N GLU A 15 11.67 -6.30 3.92
CA GLU A 15 10.75 -5.31 3.34
C GLU A 15 9.84 -4.91 4.49
N ASP A 16 10.31 -3.93 5.25
CA ASP A 16 9.48 -3.02 6.02
C ASP A 16 8.11 -2.89 5.32
N GLU A 17 7.09 -3.45 5.97
CA GLU A 17 5.68 -3.30 5.62
C GLU A 17 5.28 -1.83 5.85
N PHE A 18 5.94 -0.94 5.12
CA PHE A 18 5.72 0.48 5.20
C PHE A 18 4.54 0.77 4.29
N VAL A 19 3.35 0.86 4.89
CA VAL A 19 2.18 1.36 4.22
C VAL A 19 2.43 2.84 3.93
N ALA A 20 2.91 3.14 2.72
CA ALA A 20 3.08 4.51 2.28
C ALA A 20 1.70 5.17 2.23
N PHE A 21 1.49 6.15 3.12
CA PHE A 21 0.32 7.01 3.07
C PHE A 21 0.50 8.05 1.97
N LEU A 22 -0.48 8.16 1.09
CA LEU A 22 -0.50 9.11 -0.01
C LEU A 22 -1.56 10.17 0.25
N ALA A 23 -1.28 11.40 -0.18
CA ALA A 23 -2.20 12.52 -0.06
C ALA A 23 -3.08 12.65 -1.30
N ALA A 24 -4.26 13.26 -1.13
CA ALA A 24 -5.08 13.71 -2.25
C ALA A 24 -4.28 14.65 -3.17
N GLY A 25 -4.41 14.47 -4.48
CA GLY A 25 -3.62 15.16 -5.50
C GLY A 25 -2.40 14.37 -5.96
N GLU A 26 -1.90 13.42 -5.17
CA GLU A 26 -0.73 12.63 -5.54
C GLU A 26 -1.05 11.67 -6.69
N PRO A 27 -0.14 11.55 -7.68
CA PRO A 27 -0.31 10.60 -8.77
C PRO A 27 -0.16 9.17 -8.26
N ALA A 28 -1.16 8.34 -8.52
CA ALA A 28 -1.21 6.97 -8.03
C ALA A 28 -2.03 6.08 -8.96
N VAL A 29 -1.74 4.78 -8.96
CA VAL A 29 -2.53 3.76 -9.69
C VAL A 29 -2.71 2.55 -8.79
N GLY A 30 -3.94 2.05 -8.71
CA GLY A 30 -4.28 0.87 -7.91
C GLY A 30 -5.46 1.09 -6.98
N GLU A 31 -5.56 0.23 -5.97
CA GLU A 31 -6.63 0.29 -4.95
C GLU A 31 -6.12 0.96 -3.68
N PHE A 32 -6.94 1.87 -3.15
CA PHE A 32 -6.62 2.67 -1.98
C PHE A 32 -7.79 2.69 -1.02
N ARG A 33 -7.50 2.81 0.28
CA ARG A 33 -8.50 3.04 1.32
C ARG A 33 -8.23 4.36 2.02
N CYS A 34 -9.29 5.08 2.38
CA CYS A 34 -9.14 6.30 3.17
C CYS A 34 -8.76 5.93 4.60
N SER A 35 -7.68 6.50 5.12
CA SER A 35 -7.19 6.16 6.47
C SER A 35 -8.06 6.69 7.61
N GLU A 36 -9.02 7.56 7.30
CA GLU A 36 -9.94 8.12 8.29
C GLU A 36 -11.24 7.30 8.42
N CYS A 37 -11.81 6.85 7.29
CA CYS A 37 -13.12 6.18 7.28
C CYS A 37 -13.13 4.78 6.64
N GLY A 38 -12.02 4.34 6.06
CA GLY A 38 -11.88 3.04 5.40
C GLY A 38 -12.51 2.93 4.01
N TYR A 39 -13.07 4.01 3.45
CA TYR A 39 -13.69 3.98 2.11
C TYR A 39 -12.66 3.60 1.03
N GLY A 40 -12.98 2.59 0.22
CA GLY A 40 -12.11 2.08 -0.83
C GLY A 40 -12.36 2.72 -2.20
N VAL A 41 -11.30 3.02 -2.94
CA VAL A 41 -11.34 3.57 -4.31
C VAL A 41 -10.30 2.90 -5.21
N SER A 42 -10.60 2.85 -6.51
CA SER A 42 -9.62 2.48 -7.54
C SER A 42 -9.19 3.73 -8.30
N ILE A 43 -7.88 4.01 -8.30
CA ILE A 43 -7.30 5.20 -8.91
C ILE A 43 -6.52 4.81 -10.16
N SER A 44 -6.63 5.62 -11.21
CA SER A 44 -5.89 5.48 -12.46
C SER A 44 -4.99 6.67 -12.80
N ARG A 45 -5.04 7.75 -12.02
CA ARG A 45 -4.29 8.99 -12.27
C ARG A 45 -3.78 9.66 -11.00
N ALA A 46 -4.68 10.07 -10.11
CA ALA A 46 -4.37 10.86 -8.92
C ALA A 46 -5.45 10.66 -7.85
N LEU A 47 -5.03 10.72 -6.58
CA LEU A 47 -5.90 10.48 -5.44
C LEU A 47 -6.90 11.63 -5.24
N PRO A 48 -8.20 11.36 -5.10
CA PRO A 48 -9.19 12.39 -4.83
C PRO A 48 -9.25 12.71 -3.32
N ILE A 49 -10.00 13.74 -2.96
CA ILE A 49 -10.52 13.86 -1.59
C ILE A 49 -11.54 12.76 -1.35
N CYS A 50 -11.56 12.18 -0.15
CA CYS A 50 -12.50 11.14 0.21
C CYS A 50 -13.94 11.68 0.10
N PRO A 51 -14.80 11.10 -0.76
CA PRO A 51 -16.16 11.60 -0.96
C PRO A 51 -17.08 11.32 0.24
N MET A 52 -16.66 10.45 1.17
CA MET A 52 -17.45 10.06 2.33
C MET A 52 -17.20 10.96 3.54
N CYS A 53 -15.95 11.33 3.81
CA CYS A 53 -15.58 12.07 5.03
C CYS A 53 -14.83 13.39 4.77
N GLY A 54 -14.43 13.68 3.53
CA GLY A 54 -13.58 14.83 3.20
C GLY A 54 -12.09 14.63 3.52
N GLY A 55 -11.70 13.46 4.01
CA GLY A 55 -10.31 13.11 4.30
C GLY A 55 -9.40 13.15 3.07
N ALA A 56 -8.12 13.46 3.30
CA ALA A 56 -7.12 13.62 2.23
C ALA A 56 -6.03 12.54 2.26
N THR A 57 -6.07 11.62 3.23
CA THR A 57 -5.04 10.60 3.42
C THR A 57 -5.54 9.24 2.97
N TRP A 58 -4.72 8.57 2.18
CA TRP A 58 -4.99 7.27 1.60
C TRP A 58 -3.89 6.28 1.92
N GLU A 59 -4.26 5.05 2.23
CA GLU A 59 -3.36 3.92 2.31
C GLU A 59 -3.54 3.00 1.11
N HIS A 60 -2.45 2.38 0.65
CA HIS A 60 -2.56 1.31 -0.33
C HIS A 60 -3.42 0.18 0.25
N GLY A 61 -4.51 -0.17 -0.43
CA GLY A 61 -5.29 -1.32 -0.02
C GLY A 61 -4.42 -2.58 -0.13
N PRO A 62 -4.47 -3.53 0.83
CA PRO A 62 -3.92 -4.86 0.60
C PRO A 62 -4.42 -5.37 -0.75
N TRP A 63 -3.47 -5.62 -1.66
CA TRP A 63 -3.75 -6.29 -2.91
C TRP A 63 -4.54 -7.56 -2.57
N SER A 64 -5.82 -7.56 -2.92
CA SER A 64 -6.70 -8.69 -2.67
C SER A 64 -7.03 -9.27 -4.03
N PRO A 65 -6.70 -10.54 -4.31
CA PRO A 65 -7.14 -11.16 -5.55
C PRO A 65 -8.67 -11.07 -5.63
N PRO A 66 -9.26 -10.94 -6.83
CA PRO A 66 -10.70 -10.75 -6.97
C PRO A 66 -11.42 -11.87 -6.21
N ALA A 67 -12.38 -11.48 -5.36
CA ALA A 67 -13.14 -12.44 -4.57
C ALA A 67 -13.74 -13.48 -5.53
N ARG A 68 -13.36 -14.75 -5.35
CA ARG A 68 -13.89 -15.83 -6.17
C ARG A 68 -15.39 -15.90 -5.89
N VAL A 69 -16.22 -15.50 -6.85
CA VAL A 69 -17.66 -15.68 -6.74
C VAL A 69 -17.92 -17.17 -6.56
N ARG A 70 -18.45 -17.55 -5.39
CA ARG A 70 -18.93 -18.92 -5.19
C ARG A 70 -20.21 -19.04 -6.01
N ALA A 71 -20.19 -19.89 -7.03
CA ALA A 71 -21.42 -20.27 -7.72
C ALA A 71 -22.38 -20.85 -6.68
N VAL A 72 -23.55 -20.22 -6.52
CA VAL A 72 -24.66 -20.80 -5.78
C VAL A 72 -25.15 -21.99 -6.62
N SER A 73 -25.21 -23.17 -5.98
CA SER A 73 -25.77 -24.40 -6.58
C SER A 73 -27.28 -24.43 -6.38
#